data_AF-A0AAP0S406-F1
#
_entry.id   AF-A0AAP0S406-F1
#
_cell.length_a   1.000
_cell.length_b   1.000
_cell.length_c   1.000
_cell.angle_alpha   90.00
_cell.angle_beta   90.00
_cell.angle_gamma   90.00
#
_symmetry.space_group_name_H-M   'P 1'
#
loop_
_entity.id
_entity.type
_entity.pdbx_description
1 polymer ?
#
loop_
_entity_poly.entity_id
_entity_poly.type
_entity_poly.pdbx_seq_one_letter_code
_entity_poly.pdbx_strand_id
1 'polypeptide(L)' 'MEMRNQEVNGDGKLSAFEAEKSAGVYNIDVKLYLRIRFRLRKIKTGRFKPKIKCDLKVPLSSNGVSAGTSFEPTKCKIDF' A
#
# COMPACT_ATOMS: atom_id res chain seq x y z
N MET A 1 24.68 -1.23 -0.57
CA MET A 1 23.35 -1.83 -0.35
C MET A 1 22.73 -1.05 0.80
N GLU A 2 21.87 -0.08 0.54
CA GLU A 2 21.22 0.68 1.61
C GLU A 2 20.00 -0.09 2.10
N MET A 3 20.16 -0.72 3.26
CA MET A 3 19.04 -1.11 4.09
C MET A 3 18.49 0.17 4.70
N ARG A 4 17.24 0.54 4.36
CA ARG A 4 16.56 1.63 5.06
C ARG A 4 16.17 1.12 6.44
N ASN A 5 16.82 1.67 7.46
CA ASN A 5 16.40 1.54 8.84
C ASN A 5 14.96 2.03 8.96
N GLN A 6 14.07 1.19 9.50
CA GLN A 6 12.75 1.64 9.90
C GLN A 6 12.87 2.21 11.31
N GLU A 7 12.77 3.54 11.40
CA GLU A 7 12.69 4.28 12.65
C GLU A 7 11.36 3.90 13.34
N VAL A 8 11.45 3.01 14.33
CA VAL A 8 10.32 2.62 15.18
C VAL A 8 10.30 3.59 16.35
N ASN A 9 9.46 4.63 16.25
CA ASN A 9 8.91 5.26 17.43
C ASN A 9 7.86 4.26 17.99
N GLY A 10 8.28 3.45 18.96
CA GLY A 10 7.62 2.19 19.34
C GLY A 10 6.19 2.33 19.84
N ASP A 11 5.89 3.37 20.62
CA ASP A 11 4.64 3.42 21.38
C ASP A 11 3.41 3.76 20.52
N GLY A 12 3.58 4.65 19.52
CA GLY A 12 2.48 5.06 18.64
C GLY A 12 2.09 4.01 17.60
N LYS A 13 3.08 3.24 17.11
CA LYS A 13 2.83 2.21 16.09
C LYS A 13 2.19 0.95 16.69
N LEU A 14 2.58 0.59 17.92
CA LEU A 14 2.00 -0.54 18.65
C LEU A 14 0.55 -0.27 19.04
N SER A 15 0.25 0.93 19.54
CA SER A 15 -1.13 1.31 19.90
C SER A 15 -2.07 1.32 18.68
N ALA A 16 -1.61 1.83 17.53
CA ALA A 16 -2.38 1.75 16.28
C ALA A 16 -2.62 0.30 15.83
N PHE A 17 -1.60 -0.56 15.93
CA PHE A 17 -1.73 -1.98 15.58
C PHE A 17 -2.70 -2.73 16.49
N GLU A 18 -2.67 -2.51 17.81
CA GLU A 18 -3.64 -3.15 18.72
C GLU A 18 -5.07 -2.66 18.46
N ALA A 19 -5.25 -1.38 18.08
CA ALA A 19 -6.55 -0.88 17.64
C ALA A 19 -7.03 -1.58 16.35
N GLU A 20 -6.19 -1.71 15.33
CA GLU A 20 -6.50 -2.42 14.07
C GLU A 20 -6.83 -3.90 14.30
N LYS A 21 -6.06 -4.55 15.17
CA LYS A 21 -6.27 -5.95 15.58
C LYS A 21 -7.60 -6.13 16.32
N SER A 22 -7.97 -5.19 17.19
CA SER A 22 -9.27 -5.23 17.87
C SER A 22 -10.44 -5.02 16.91
N ALA A 23 -10.25 -4.20 15.88
CA ALA A 23 -11.24 -3.93 14.84
C ALA A 23 -11.31 -5.04 13.76
N GLY A 24 -10.27 -5.87 13.63
CA GLY A 24 -10.14 -6.87 12.56
C GLY A 24 -9.92 -6.27 11.18
N VAL A 25 -9.63 -4.96 11.11
CA VAL A 25 -9.40 -4.20 9.87
C VAL A 25 -8.05 -3.54 9.94
N TYR A 26 -7.19 -3.84 8.97
CA TYR A 26 -5.80 -3.41 8.92
C TYR A 26 -5.61 -2.34 7.86
N ASN A 27 -4.89 -1.26 8.19
CA ASN A 27 -4.50 -0.26 7.20
C ASN A 27 -3.16 -0.67 6.56
N ILE A 28 -3.15 -0.79 5.23
CA ILE A 28 -2.00 -1.21 4.45
C ILE A 28 -1.64 -0.10 3.45
N ASP A 29 -0.44 0.46 3.59
CA ASP A 29 0.11 1.43 2.66
C ASP A 29 0.82 0.73 1.50
N VAL A 30 0.21 0.74 0.32
CA VAL A 30 0.80 0.18 -0.91
C VAL A 30 1.46 1.29 -1.72
N LYS A 31 2.74 1.13 -2.04
CA LYS A 31 3.52 2.09 -2.85
C LYS A 31 4.10 1.39 -4.09
N LEU A 32 3.56 1.70 -5.26
CA LEU A 32 4.00 1.16 -6.54
C LEU A 32 4.77 2.21 -7.33
N TYR A 33 6.03 1.92 -7.66
CA TYR A 33 6.91 2.79 -8.43
C TYR A 33 7.10 2.21 -9.83
N LEU A 34 6.48 2.82 -10.83
CA LEU A 34 6.58 2.34 -12.21
C LEU A 34 7.66 3.10 -12.97
N ARG A 35 8.24 2.43 -13.98
CA ARG A 35 9.16 3.03 -14.94
C ARG A 35 8.86 2.49 -16.33
N ILE A 36 7.96 3.16 -17.02
CA ILE A 36 7.43 2.75 -18.31
C ILE A 36 8.18 3.48 -19.42
N ARG A 37 8.48 2.75 -20.50
CA ARG A 37 9.03 3.32 -21.73
C ARG A 37 8.34 2.66 -22.91
N PHE A 38 7.51 3.39 -23.64
CA PHE A 38 6.89 2.86 -24.84
C PHE A 38 7.91 2.83 -25.98
N ARG A 39 7.98 1.69 -26.65
CA ARG A 39 8.78 1.49 -27.86
C ARG A 39 7.85 0.95 -28.93
N LEU A 40 7.73 1.67 -30.04
CA LEU A 40 6.95 1.26 -31.21
C LEU A 40 7.85 1.36 -32.44
N ARG A 41 8.19 0.20 -33.01
CA ARG A 41 9.17 0.08 -34.10
C ARG A 41 10.47 0.80 -33.73
N LYS A 42 10.84 1.85 -34.48
CA LYS A 42 12.03 2.68 -34.25
C LYS A 42 11.78 3.87 -33.31
N ILE A 43 10.53 4.15 -32.96
CA ILE A 43 10.13 5.28 -32.11
C ILE A 43 10.24 4.84 -30.64
N LYS A 44 11.03 5.59 -29.88
CA LYS A 44 11.16 5.44 -28.42
C LYS A 44 10.52 6.66 -27.79
N THR A 45 9.48 6.49 -26.98
CA THR A 45 8.91 7.61 -26.22
C THR A 45 9.81 7.97 -25.05
N GLY A 46 9.51 9.13 -24.44
CA GLY A 46 10.02 9.51 -23.13
C GLY A 46 9.74 8.45 -22.05
N ARG A 47 10.50 8.51 -20.96
CA ARG A 47 10.31 7.64 -19.80
C ARG A 47 9.20 8.22 -18.94
N PHE A 48 8.19 7.42 -18.65
CA PHE A 48 7.09 7.75 -17.75
C PHE A 48 7.31 7.04 -16.41
N LYS A 49 7.19 7.74 -15.28
CA LYS A 49 7.59 7.21 -13.97
C LYS A 49 6.54 7.48 -12.87
N PRO A 50 5.30 7.00 -13.03
CA PRO A 50 4.29 7.27 -12.03
C PRO A 50 4.62 6.56 -10.71
N LYS A 51 4.35 7.24 -9.61
CA LYS A 51 4.36 6.72 -8.25
C LYS A 51 2.91 6.63 -7.80
N ILE A 52 2.44 5.43 -7.52
CA ILE A 52 1.07 5.16 -7.10
C ILE A 52 1.12 4.82 -5.62
N LYS A 53 0.34 5.54 -4.81
CA LYS A 53 0.20 5.30 -3.38
C LYS A 53 -1.26 4.97 -3.08
N CYS A 54 -1.52 3.85 -2.45
CA CYS A 54 -2.87 3.43 -2.07
C CYS A 54 -2.89 3.17 -0.57
N ASP A 55 -3.88 3.75 0.10
CA ASP A 55 -4.11 3.58 1.54
C ASP A 55 -5.26 2.57 1.68
N LEU A 56 -4.97 1.27 1.74
CA LEU A 56 -5.97 0.19 1.69
C LEU A 56 -6.44 -0.23 3.07
N LYS A 57 -7.74 -0.44 3.25
CA LYS A 57 -8.32 -1.04 4.47
C LYS A 57 -8.70 -2.48 4.19
N VAL A 58 -7.98 -3.43 4.77
CA VAL A 58 -8.20 -4.85 4.53
C VAL A 58 -8.84 -5.48 5.77
N PRO A 59 -10.10 -5.93 5.68
CA PRO A 59 -10.69 -6.77 6.70
C PRO A 59 -10.03 -8.16 6.63
N LEU A 60 -9.32 -8.55 7.68
CA LEU A 60 -8.69 -9.88 7.76
C LEU A 60 -9.55 -10.80 8.63
N SER A 61 -9.95 -11.95 8.08
CA SER A 61 -10.56 -13.02 8.84
C SER A 61 -9.50 -13.73 9.68
N SER A 62 -9.70 -13.80 10.99
CA SER A 62 -8.94 -14.72 11.84
C SER A 62 -9.75 -16.01 12.01
N ASN A 63 -9.08 -17.17 11.89
CA ASN A 63 -9.69 -18.49 12.11
C ASN A 63 -10.91 -18.81 11.22
N GLY A 64 -10.92 -18.37 9.96
CA GLY A 64 -11.96 -18.73 8.98
C GLY A 64 -13.31 -18.01 9.16
N VAL A 65 -13.41 -17.10 10.13
CA VAL A 65 -14.59 -16.23 10.31
C VAL A 65 -14.32 -14.93 9.54
N SER A 66 -15.04 -14.73 8.44
CA SER A 66 -15.02 -13.47 7.70
C SER A 66 -15.32 -12.32 8.65
N ALA A 67 -14.42 -11.34 8.75
CA ALA A 67 -14.77 -10.06 9.37
C ALA A 67 -16.03 -9.55 8.65
N GLY A 68 -17.08 -9.20 9.39
CA GLY A 68 -18.41 -8.88 8.84
C GLY A 68 -18.48 -7.65 7.94
N THR A 69 -17.34 -7.10 7.56
CA THR A 69 -17.13 -5.95 6.69
C THR A 69 -16.51 -6.39 5.38
N SER A 70 -17.15 -6.10 4.26
CA SER A 70 -16.59 -6.30 2.92
C SER A 70 -15.38 -5.39 2.67
N PHE A 71 -14.42 -5.84 1.86
CA PHE A 71 -13.32 -5.00 1.40
C PHE A 71 -13.86 -3.83 0.57
N GLU A 72 -13.59 -2.60 1.00
CA GLU A 72 -13.92 -1.40 0.26
C GLU A 72 -12.67 -0.89 -0.47
N PRO A 73 -12.66 -0.87 -1.81
CA PRO A 73 -11.52 -0.36 -2.57
C PRO A 73 -11.39 1.16 -2.36
N THR A 74 -10.28 1.59 -1.78
CA THR A 74 -9.95 3.00 -1.59
C THR A 74 -9.24 3.59 -2.81
N LYS A 75 -9.40 4.90 -3.02
CA LYS A 75 -8.77 5.61 -4.13
C LYS A 75 -7.25 5.71 -3.92
N CYS A 76 -6.49 5.40 -4.98
CA CYS A 76 -5.05 5.59 -5.00
C CYS A 76 -4.67 7.00 -5.47
N LYS A 77 -3.62 7.57 -4.88
CA LYS A 77 -2.96 8.81 -5.30
C LYS A 77 -1.91 8.48 -6.35
N ILE A 78 -1.86 9.25 -7.44
CA ILE A 78 -0.92 9.05 -8.55
C ILE A 78 -0.07 10.32 -8.70
N ASP A 79 1.24 10.19 -8.54
CA ASP A 79 2.23 11.25 -8.79
C ASP A 79 3.01 10.90 -10.07
N PHE A 80 3.30 11.85 -10.97
CA PHE A 80 3.97 11.60 -12.26
C PHE A 80 5.46 11.94 -12.31
#